data_AF-A0A1I7Z9G0-F1
#
_entry.id   AF-A0A1I7Z9G0-F1
#
_cell.length_a   1.000
_cell.length_b   1.000
_cell.length_c   1.000
_cell.angle_alpha   90.00
_cell.angle_beta   90.00
_cell.angle_gamma   90.00
#
_symmetry.space_group_name_H-M   'P 1'
#
loop_
_entity.id
_entity.type
_entity.pdbx_description
1 polymer ?
#
loop_
_entity_poly.entity_id
_entity_poly.type
_entity_poly.pdbx_seq_one_letter_code
_entity_poly.pdbx_strand_id
1 'polypeptide(L)'
;MKSVFAFLDKPLSQEEFEYPLAYALLVHTNSLQILFLLSAVYQPQNQFCIAIDGDAGDRFKEEMLLLSECFPNIFVMVTGNVEWCEHSVLRGVFGCVQYLARLKSEWKYFQVRESIESGPMVAEIP
;
A
#
# COMPACT_ATOMS: atom_id res chain seq x y z
N MET A 1 -8.81 -16.03 -1.26
CA MET A 1 -7.85 -15.01 -0.80
C MET A 1 -8.26 -14.42 0.54
N LYS A 2 -9.42 -13.76 0.65
CA LYS A 2 -9.90 -13.15 1.91
C LYS A 2 -9.88 -14.06 3.14
N SER A 3 -10.41 -15.28 3.02
CA SER A 3 -10.42 -16.27 4.11
C SER A 3 -9.03 -16.81 4.48
N VAL A 4 -8.11 -16.90 3.52
CA VAL A 4 -6.76 -17.44 3.73
C VAL A 4 -5.91 -16.49 4.58
N PHE A 5 -6.04 -15.20 4.33
CA PHE A 5 -5.32 -14.14 5.05
C PHE A 5 -6.16 -13.48 6.15
N ALA A 6 -7.37 -13.99 6.43
CA ALA A 6 -8.28 -13.46 7.44
C ALA A 6 -8.62 -11.95 7.29
N PHE A 7 -8.84 -11.50 6.05
CA PHE A 7 -9.31 -10.13 5.79
C PHE A 7 -10.70 -9.90 6.37
N LEU A 8 -10.89 -8.76 7.04
CA LEU A 8 -12.15 -8.36 7.65
C LEU A 8 -13.10 -7.76 6.61
N ASP A 9 -14.35 -8.19 6.58
CA ASP A 9 -15.35 -7.69 5.63
C ASP A 9 -16.27 -6.60 6.21
N LYS A 10 -16.19 -6.33 7.52
CA LYS A 10 -16.93 -5.26 8.21
C LYS A 10 -16.08 -4.61 9.31
N PRO A 11 -16.34 -3.35 9.69
CA PRO A 11 -15.73 -2.74 10.86
C PRO A 11 -16.01 -3.57 12.11
N LEU A 12 -15.05 -3.61 13.05
CA LEU A 12 -15.20 -4.37 14.30
C LEU A 12 -15.98 -3.60 15.37
N SER A 13 -16.06 -2.28 15.25
CA SER A 13 -16.79 -1.39 16.16
C SER A 13 -17.38 -0.17 15.43
N GLN A 14 -18.35 0.49 16.07
CA GLN A 14 -18.89 1.76 15.58
C GLN A 14 -17.82 2.87 15.60
N GLU A 15 -16.98 2.87 16.62
CA GLU A 15 -15.87 3.83 16.77
C GLU A 15 -14.91 3.75 15.57
N GLU A 16 -14.50 2.54 15.18
CA GLU A 16 -13.63 2.35 14.01
C GLU A 16 -14.32 2.72 12.70
N PHE A 17 -15.64 2.52 12.59
CA PHE A 17 -16.41 2.90 11.40
C PHE A 17 -16.48 4.42 11.23
N GLU A 18 -16.65 5.17 12.33
CA GLU A 18 -16.73 6.63 12.35
C GLU A 18 -15.36 7.32 12.20
N TYR A 19 -14.28 6.56 12.31
CA TYR A 19 -12.90 7.06 12.23
C TYR A 19 -12.09 6.40 11.09
N PRO A 20 -12.49 6.59 9.82
CA PRO A 20 -11.76 6.01 8.70
C PRO A 20 -10.34 6.57 8.57
N LEU A 21 -9.39 5.69 8.25
CA LEU A 21 -7.98 6.03 8.05
C LEU A 21 -7.58 5.90 6.58
N ALA A 22 -6.53 6.61 6.19
CA ALA A 22 -5.93 6.52 4.87
C ALA A 22 -4.50 5.96 4.97
N TYR A 23 -4.18 5.01 4.11
CA TYR A 23 -2.87 4.35 4.06
C TYR A 23 -2.23 4.50 2.69
N ALA A 24 -0.96 4.90 2.66
CA ALA A 24 -0.10 4.74 1.50
C ALA A 24 0.90 3.61 1.77
N LEU A 25 0.94 2.62 0.88
CA LEU A 25 1.90 1.53 0.90
C LEU A 25 2.87 1.73 -0.28
N LEU A 26 4.17 1.86 0.00
CA LEU A 26 5.20 1.78 -1.04
C LEU A 26 5.74 0.35 -1.07
N VAL A 27 5.68 -0.30 -2.24
CA VAL A 27 6.01 -1.72 -2.39
C VAL A 27 6.88 -1.98 -3.61
N HIS A 28 7.81 -2.92 -3.50
CA HIS A 28 8.71 -3.30 -4.59
C HIS A 28 8.63 -4.80 -4.93
N THR A 29 8.49 -5.68 -3.93
CA THR A 29 8.51 -7.13 -4.13
C THR A 29 7.68 -7.92 -3.11
N ASN A 30 7.66 -9.24 -3.27
CA ASN A 30 7.08 -10.25 -2.36
C ASN A 30 5.60 -10.03 -2.01
N SER A 31 4.73 -10.43 -2.93
CA SER A 31 3.27 -10.33 -2.80
C SER A 31 2.72 -10.96 -1.51
N LEU A 32 3.33 -12.05 -1.02
CA LEU A 32 2.90 -12.69 0.23
C LEU A 32 3.13 -11.79 1.44
N GLN A 33 4.28 -11.12 1.51
CA GLN A 33 4.56 -10.15 2.57
C GLN A 33 3.56 -9.00 2.53
N ILE A 34 3.24 -8.50 1.33
CA ILE A 34 2.26 -7.42 1.17
C ILE A 34 0.87 -7.88 1.61
N LEU A 35 0.47 -9.11 1.28
CA LEU A 35 -0.82 -9.67 1.71
C LEU A 35 -0.89 -9.82 3.24
N PHE A 36 0.18 -10.26 3.90
CA PHE A 36 0.24 -10.32 5.36
C PHE A 36 0.21 -8.93 6.02
N LEU A 37 0.93 -7.96 5.45
CA LEU A 37 0.89 -6.58 5.92
C LEU A 37 -0.53 -6.02 5.79
N LEU A 38 -1.13 -6.16 4.61
CA LEU A 38 -2.49 -5.71 4.35
C LEU A 38 -3.48 -6.40 5.27
N SER A 39 -3.40 -7.72 5.47
CA SER A 39 -4.35 -8.39 6.36
C SER A 39 -4.28 -7.92 7.81
N ALA A 40 -3.10 -7.46 8.26
CA ALA A 40 -2.94 -6.93 9.61
C ALA A 40 -3.56 -5.53 9.80
N VAL A 41 -3.67 -4.72 8.74
CA VAL A 41 -4.14 -3.31 8.83
C VAL A 41 -5.45 -3.05 8.08
N TYR A 42 -5.90 -3.97 7.24
CA TYR A 42 -7.06 -3.78 6.39
C TYR A 42 -8.33 -3.71 7.22
N GLN A 43 -9.07 -2.63 6.99
CA GLN A 43 -10.43 -2.45 7.46
C GLN A 43 -11.26 -1.88 6.31
N PRO A 44 -12.50 -2.33 6.10
CA PRO A 44 -13.30 -1.96 4.93
C PRO A 44 -13.68 -0.47 4.87
N GLN A 45 -13.70 0.24 6.01
CA GLN A 45 -13.95 1.68 6.06
C GLN A 45 -12.71 2.53 5.73
N ASN A 46 -11.50 1.95 5.84
CA ASN A 46 -10.25 2.65 5.54
C ASN A 46 -10.03 2.75 4.02
N GLN A 47 -9.18 3.68 3.61
CA GLN A 47 -8.77 3.87 2.21
C GLN A 47 -7.29 3.52 2.05
N PHE A 48 -6.97 2.78 1.01
CA PHE A 48 -5.61 2.33 0.75
C PHE A 48 -5.17 2.77 -0.64
N CYS A 49 -3.94 3.23 -0.74
CA CYS A 49 -3.23 3.41 -1.99
C CYS A 49 -1.92 2.63 -1.93
N ILE A 50 -1.64 1.85 -2.95
CA ILE A 50 -0.40 1.07 -3.09
C ILE A 50 0.36 1.65 -4.29
N ALA A 51 1.51 2.25 -3.99
CA ALA A 51 2.49 2.69 -4.96
C ALA A 51 3.48 1.54 -5.19
N ILE A 52 3.50 1.00 -6.41
CA ILE A 52 4.46 -0.02 -6.82
C ILE A 52 5.65 0.66 -7.49
N ASP A 53 6.85 0.32 -7.07
CA ASP A 53 8.08 0.77 -7.73
C ASP A 53 8.08 0.38 -9.23
N GLY A 54 8.51 1.32 -10.08
CA GLY A 54 8.67 1.11 -11.51
C GLY A 54 9.62 -0.02 -11.86
N ASP A 55 10.62 -0.29 -11.01
CA ASP A 55 11.59 -1.37 -11.21
C ASP A 55 11.13 -2.74 -10.67
N ALA A 56 9.95 -2.82 -10.06
CA ALA A 56 9.38 -4.08 -9.61
C ALA A 56 9.14 -5.04 -10.80
N GLY A 57 9.28 -6.34 -10.56
CA GLY A 57 9.05 -7.35 -11.59
C GLY A 57 7.61 -7.37 -12.12
N ASP A 58 7.44 -7.64 -13.42
CA ASP A 58 6.12 -7.59 -14.09
C ASP A 58 5.07 -8.49 -13.43
N ARG A 59 5.48 -9.69 -13.01
CA ARG A 59 4.61 -10.61 -12.29
C ARG A 59 4.11 -10.01 -10.97
N PHE A 60 4.97 -9.33 -10.22
CA PHE A 60 4.57 -8.68 -8.97
C PHE A 60 3.59 -7.55 -9.23
N LYS A 61 3.83 -6.73 -10.26
CA LYS A 61 2.91 -5.66 -10.68
C LYS A 61 1.54 -6.23 -11.04
N GLU A 62 1.49 -7.29 -11.84
CA GLU A 62 0.23 -7.96 -12.21
C GLU A 62 -0.51 -8.50 -10.98
N GLU A 63 0.19 -9.18 -10.06
CA GLU A 63 -0.41 -9.71 -8.83
C GLU A 63 -1.01 -8.59 -7.95
N MET A 64 -0.33 -7.44 -7.84
CA MET A 64 -0.84 -6.28 -7.10
C MET A 64 -2.00 -5.58 -7.81
N LEU A 65 -2.01 -5.50 -9.14
CA LEU A 65 -3.14 -4.96 -9.89
C LEU A 65 -4.39 -5.83 -9.71
N LEU A 66 -4.25 -7.15 -9.81
CA LEU A 66 -5.34 -8.11 -9.55
C LEU A 66 -5.86 -8.03 -8.11
N LEU A 67 -4.98 -7.74 -7.15
CA LEU A 67 -5.39 -7.51 -5.77
C LEU A 67 -6.37 -6.33 -5.65
N SER A 68 -6.14 -5.23 -6.37
CA SER A 68 -7.02 -4.06 -6.33
C SER A 68 -8.44 -4.36 -6.82
N GLU A 69 -8.60 -5.30 -7.75
CA GLU A 69 -9.93 -5.72 -8.24
C GLU A 69 -10.76 -6.42 -7.16
N CYS A 70 -10.10 -7.02 -6.16
CA CYS A 70 -10.75 -7.75 -5.08
C CYS A 70 -11.23 -6.85 -3.93
N PHE A 71 -10.74 -5.61 -3.84
CA PHE A 71 -10.97 -4.72 -2.71
C PHE A 71 -11.36 -3.31 -3.19
N PRO A 72 -12.62 -2.87 -2.99
CA PRO A 72 -13.12 -1.61 -3.57
C PRO A 72 -12.47 -0.34 -2.98
N ASN A 73 -11.77 -0.47 -1.86
CA ASN A 73 -11.09 0.60 -1.12
C ASN A 73 -9.56 0.54 -1.25
N ILE A 74 -9.02 -0.31 -2.13
CA ILE A 74 -7.60 -0.37 -2.46
C ILE A 74 -7.39 0.15 -3.89
N PHE A 75 -6.60 1.20 -4.02
CA PHE A 75 -6.11 1.69 -5.30
C PHE A 75 -4.65 1.30 -5.47
N VAL A 76 -4.26 0.94 -6.69
CA VAL A 76 -2.89 0.55 -7.03
C VAL A 76 -2.41 1.40 -8.19
N MET A 77 -1.19 1.92 -8.09
CA MET A 77 -0.51 2.63 -9.17
C MET A 77 0.94 2.17 -9.26
N VAL A 78 1.46 2.16 -10.48
CA VAL A 78 2.90 1.97 -10.74
C VAL A 78 3.54 3.34 -10.84
N THR A 79 4.60 3.56 -10.08
CA THR A 79 5.36 4.81 -10.10
C THR A 79 6.51 4.73 -11.11
N GLY A 80 7.22 5.84 -11.31
CA GLY A 80 8.56 5.74 -11.91
C GLY A 80 9.52 4.98 -11.00
N ASN A 81 10.70 4.66 -11.52
CA ASN A 81 11.76 3.97 -10.79
C ASN A 81 12.09 4.70 -9.47
N VAL A 82 12.08 3.96 -8.37
CA VAL A 82 12.37 4.48 -7.03
C VAL A 82 13.83 4.20 -6.67
N GLU A 83 14.71 5.17 -6.92
CA GLU A 83 16.11 5.09 -6.46
C GLU A 83 16.22 5.33 -4.95
N TRP A 84 16.82 4.39 -4.21
CA TRP A 84 17.03 4.50 -2.75
C TRP A 84 17.86 5.75 -2.40
N CYS A 85 17.51 6.43 -1.29
CA CYS A 85 18.11 7.71 -0.87
C CYS A 85 17.88 8.92 -1.79
N GLU A 86 17.00 8.82 -2.79
CA GLU A 86 16.61 9.94 -3.66
C GLU A 86 15.17 10.45 -3.35
N HIS A 87 14.78 11.59 -3.94
CA HIS A 87 13.40 12.12 -3.88
C HIS A 87 12.33 11.19 -4.49
N SER A 88 12.74 10.04 -5.02
CA SER A 88 11.92 9.05 -5.71
C SER A 88 10.93 8.34 -4.77
N VAL A 89 11.33 8.02 -3.53
CA VAL A 89 10.45 7.46 -2.47
C VAL A 89 9.32 8.44 -2.18
N LEU A 90 9.66 9.72 -2.06
CA LEU A 90 8.71 10.80 -1.84
C LEU A 90 7.72 10.92 -3.02
N ARG A 91 8.16 10.70 -4.27
CA ARG A 91 7.27 10.76 -5.46
C ARG A 91 6.17 9.70 -5.40
N GLY A 92 6.51 8.46 -5.03
CA GLY A 92 5.53 7.38 -4.92
C GLY A 92 4.52 7.63 -3.82
N VAL A 93 4.99 7.99 -2.62
CA VAL A 93 4.10 8.33 -1.49
C VAL A 93 3.24 9.55 -1.81
N PHE A 94 3.81 10.59 -2.42
CA PHE A 94 3.08 11.80 -2.78
C PHE A 94 1.97 11.55 -3.79
N GLY A 95 2.18 10.69 -4.79
CA GLY A 95 1.10 10.29 -5.69
C GLY A 95 -0.07 9.62 -4.95
N CYS A 96 0.21 8.79 -3.95
CA CYS A 96 -0.84 8.23 -3.09
C CYS A 96 -1.55 9.29 -2.26
N VAL A 97 -0.82 10.26 -1.69
CA VAL A 97 -1.42 11.39 -0.97
C VAL A 97 -2.37 12.17 -1.88
N GLN A 98 -1.94 12.47 -3.12
CA GLN A 98 -2.78 13.18 -4.09
C GLN A 98 -4.05 12.41 -4.45
N TYR A 99 -3.95 11.09 -4.64
CA TYR A 99 -5.11 10.24 -4.89
C TYR A 99 -6.08 10.26 -3.70
N LEU A 100 -5.57 9.94 -2.50
CA LEU A 100 -6.38 9.83 -1.28
C LEU A 100 -7.05 11.15 -0.89
N ALA A 101 -6.36 12.29 -1.09
CA ALA A 101 -6.90 13.63 -0.83
C ALA A 101 -8.03 14.05 -1.77
N ARG A 102 -8.17 13.41 -2.95
CA ARG A 102 -9.26 13.67 -3.90
C ARG A 102 -10.48 12.79 -3.68
N LEU A 103 -10.37 11.77 -2.84
CA LEU A 103 -11.50 10.91 -2.50
C LEU A 103 -12.56 11.70 -1.75
N LYS A 104 -13.83 11.33 -1.96
CA LYS A 104 -14.96 11.89 -1.21
C LYS A 104 -15.03 11.36 0.23
N SER A 105 -14.25 10.33 0.56
CA SER A 105 -14.19 9.74 1.89
C SER A 105 -13.60 10.71 2.91
N GLU A 106 -14.24 10.87 4.06
CA GLU A 106 -13.79 11.75 5.14
C GLU A 106 -12.80 11.07 6.10
N TRP A 107 -11.74 10.45 5.56
CA TRP A 107 -10.67 9.87 6.38
C TRP A 107 -10.00 10.94 7.26
N LYS A 108 -9.56 10.53 8.46
CA LYS A 108 -9.11 11.46 9.51
C LYS A 108 -7.60 11.60 9.59
N TYR A 109 -6.88 10.50 9.39
CA TYR A 109 -5.43 10.45 9.46
C TYR A 109 -4.83 9.65 8.31
N PHE A 110 -3.62 10.05 7.94
CA PHE A 110 -2.82 9.42 6.91
C PHE A 110 -1.63 8.67 7.53
N GLN A 111 -1.39 7.45 7.08
CA GLN A 111 -0.25 6.63 7.50
C GLN A 111 0.52 6.12 6.29
N VAL A 112 1.84 6.23 6.35
CA VAL A 112 2.75 5.62 5.36
C VAL A 112 3.28 4.31 5.92
N ARG A 113 3.29 3.26 5.11
CA ARG A 113 3.98 2.01 5.38
C ARG A 113 4.79 1.60 4.15
N GLU A 114 5.87 0.89 4.39
CA GLU A 114 6.73 0.39 3.32
C GLU A 114 6.89 -1.12 3.48
N SER A 115 7.10 -1.82 2.37
CA SER A 115 7.57 -3.21 2.42
C SER A 115 9.01 -3.23 2.92
N ILE A 116 9.27 -3.95 4.03
CA ILE A 116 10.64 -4.14 4.51
C ILE A 116 11.32 -5.13 3.58
N GLU A 117 12.26 -4.65 2.77
CA GLU A 117 13.23 -5.50 2.11
C GLU A 117 14.36 -5.86 3.09
N SER A 118 14.61 -7.15 3.26
CA SER A 118 15.93 -7.62 3.71
C SER A 118 16.87 -7.66 2.50
N GLY A 119 17.22 -6.49 1.96
CA GLY A 119 18.30 -6.37 0.97
C GLY A 119 19.66 -6.39 1.67
N PRO A 120 20.75 -6.88 1.04
CA PRO A 120 22.07 -6.75 1.63
C PRO A 120 22.37 -5.26 1.78
N MET A 121 22.89 -4.84 2.93
CA MET A 121 23.58 -3.56 3.05
C MET A 121 24.80 -3.62 2.12
N VAL A 122 24.63 -3.36 0.83
CA VAL A 122 25.74 -3.03 -0.04
C VAL A 122 26.04 -1.57 0.27
N ALA A 123 26.81 -1.36 1.33
CA ALA A 123 27.56 -0.14 1.49
C ALA A 123 28.52 -0.08 0.30
N GLU A 124 28.15 0.65 -0.75
CA GLU A 124 29.16 1.21 -1.65
C GLU A 124 29.94 2.23 -0.82
N ILE A 125 31.05 1.75 -0.25
CA ILE A 125 32.08 2.57 0.36
C ILE A 125 32.86 3.20 -0.79
N PRO A 126 32.94 4.54 -0.90
CA PRO A 126 33.91 5.18 -1.79
C PRO A 126 35.35 4.97 -1.32
#